data_AF-A0A954K1Q7-F1
#
_entry.id   AF-A0A954K1Q7-F1
#
_cell.length_a   1.000
_cell.length_b   1.000
_cell.length_c   1.000
_cell.angle_alpha   90.00
_cell.angle_beta   90.00
_cell.angle_gamma   90.00
#
_symmetry.space_group_name_H-M   'P 1'
#
loop_
_entity.id
_entity.type
_entity.pdbx_description
1 polymer ?
#
loop_
_entity_poly.entity_id
_entity_poly.type
_entity_poly.pdbx_seq_one_letter_code
_entity_poly.pdbx_strand_id
1 'polypeptide(L)'
;LFLVGEKDQSVIPRMTELILQKIRHSKTRVCQLPQAIHNAGRFTHPERYDAALIDFFSQMPMQNPQEQAAYTERHMTNQPGSESRSGKGHQPGITSTMRKRSA
;
A
#
# COMPACT_ATOMS: atom_id res chain seq x y z
N LEU A 1 -3.35 -6.06 14.31
CA LEU A 1 -1.92 -5.80 14.07
C LEU A 1 -1.66 -4.32 14.33
N PHE A 2 -0.55 -3.96 14.98
CA PHE A 2 -0.02 -2.60 15.02
C PHE A 2 1.27 -2.55 14.20
N LEU A 3 1.42 -1.52 13.36
CA LEU A 3 2.63 -1.22 12.61
C LEU A 3 3.20 0.08 13.22
N VAL A 4 4.39 0.01 13.81
CA VAL A 4 4.93 1.07 14.67
C VAL A 4 6.27 1.56 14.13
N GLY A 5 6.34 2.81 13.68
CA GLY A 5 7.61 3.44 13.31
C GLY A 5 8.39 3.84 14.55
N GLU A 6 9.62 3.33 14.71
CA GLU A 6 10.45 3.63 15.90
C GLU A 6 10.80 5.12 16.05
N LYS A 7 10.78 5.88 14.95
CA LYS A 7 11.05 7.33 14.91
C LYS A 7 9.79 8.17 14.73
N ASP A 8 8.59 7.60 14.79
CA ASP A 8 7.34 8.38 14.75
C ASP A 8 7.28 9.34 15.96
N GLN A 9 7.16 10.64 15.68
CA GLN A 9 7.00 11.71 16.67
C GLN A 9 5.56 12.24 16.75
N SER A 10 4.71 11.88 15.78
CA SER A 10 3.29 12.25 15.74
C SER A 10 2.45 11.27 16.56
N VAL A 11 2.75 9.98 16.45
CA VAL A 11 2.17 8.90 17.26
C VAL A 11 3.32 8.08 17.84
N ILE A 12 3.91 8.58 18.93
CA ILE A 12 5.10 7.96 19.55
C ILE A 12 4.87 6.48 19.90
N PRO A 13 5.88 5.59 19.76
CA PRO A 13 5.74 4.16 20.04
C PRO A 13 5.10 3.80 21.39
N ARG A 14 5.33 4.64 22.42
CA ARG A 14 4.73 4.52 23.75
C ARG A 14 3.20 4.52 23.73
N MET A 15 2.56 5.17 22.76
CA MET A 15 1.09 5.14 22.60
C MET A 15 0.61 3.73 22.29
N THR A 16 1.33 2.96 21.45
CA THR A 16 0.99 1.56 21.20
C THR A 16 1.11 0.72 22.47
N GLU A 17 2.17 0.90 23.27
CA GLU A 17 2.33 0.19 24.54
C GLU A 17 1.17 0.45 25.51
N LEU A 18 0.73 1.71 25.63
CA LEU A 18 -0.41 2.09 26.47
C LEU A 18 -1.73 1.47 25.97
N ILE A 19 -1.94 1.40 24.64
CA ILE A 19 -3.10 0.72 24.06
C ILE A 19 -3.07 -0.79 24.37
N LEU A 20 -1.93 -1.46 24.19
CA LEU A 20 -1.74 -2.89 24.50
C LEU A 20 -2.08 -3.21 25.97
N GLN A 21 -1.70 -2.33 26.89
CA GLN A 21 -2.04 -2.47 28.31
C GLN A 21 -3.54 -2.39 28.60
N LYS A 22 -4.36 -1.84 27.70
CA LYS A 22 -5.83 -1.80 27.80
C LYS A 22 -6.50 -2.97 27.10
N ILE A 23 -5.96 -3.45 25.97
CA ILE A 23 -6.55 -4.52 25.15
C ILE A 23 -5.98 -5.92 25.44
N ARG A 24 -5.58 -6.20 26.69
CA ARG A 24 -4.81 -7.40 27.11
C ARG A 24 -5.43 -8.76 26.72
N HIS A 25 -6.75 -8.82 26.54
CA HIS A 25 -7.48 -10.03 26.15
C HIS A 25 -7.46 -10.32 24.64
N SER A 26 -6.95 -9.38 23.83
CA SER A 26 -6.83 -9.54 22.38
C SER A 26 -5.53 -10.25 21.99
N LYS A 27 -5.56 -11.08 20.95
CA LYS A 27 -4.36 -11.65 20.29
C LYS A 27 -3.66 -10.58 19.44
N THR A 28 -3.26 -9.47 20.05
CA THR A 28 -2.63 -8.36 19.34
C THR A 28 -1.18 -8.66 19.00
N ARG A 29 -0.80 -8.32 17.78
CA ARG A 29 0.55 -8.44 17.23
C ARG A 29 1.11 -7.05 16.93
N VAL A 30 2.39 -6.84 17.20
CA VAL A 30 3.11 -5.57 16.95
C VAL A 30 4.26 -5.84 15.99
N CYS A 31 4.35 -5.09 14.90
CA CYS A 31 5.52 -5.03 14.05
C CYS A 31 6.17 -3.65 14.22
N GLN A 32 7.34 -3.63 14.86
CA GLN A 32 8.22 -2.47 14.87
C GLN A 32 8.89 -2.30 13.51
N LEU A 33 9.00 -1.07 13.04
CA LEU A 33 9.60 -0.68 11.76
C LEU A 33 10.77 0.27 12.06
N PRO A 34 12.01 -0.24 12.07
CA PRO A 34 13.16 0.55 12.51
C PRO A 34 13.37 1.81 11.70
N GLN A 35 13.80 2.89 12.34
CA GLN A 35 14.02 4.20 11.68
C GLN A 35 12.78 4.86 11.02
N ALA A 36 11.64 4.17 10.90
CA ALA A 36 10.48 4.69 10.19
C ALA A 36 9.80 5.82 11.01
N ILE A 37 9.44 6.88 10.30
CA ILE A 37 8.67 8.02 10.81
C ILE A 37 7.18 7.85 10.49
N HIS A 38 6.36 8.81 10.92
CA HIS A 38 4.93 8.86 10.63
C HIS A 38 4.64 8.66 9.14
N ASN A 39 3.72 7.75 8.82
CA ASN A 39 3.31 7.36 7.45
C ASN A 39 4.42 6.81 6.52
N ALA A 40 5.67 6.69 6.97
CA ALA A 40 6.79 6.20 6.15
C ALA A 40 7.02 4.67 6.23
N GLY A 41 6.30 3.96 7.12
CA GLY A 41 6.55 2.56 7.47
C GLY A 41 6.82 1.60 6.29
N ARG A 42 5.94 1.62 5.28
CA ARG A 42 6.08 0.77 4.07
C ARG A 42 7.23 1.22 3.16
N PHE A 43 7.54 2.52 3.11
CA PHE A 43 8.66 3.02 2.32
C PHE A 43 10.01 2.69 2.96
N THR A 44 10.10 2.77 4.30
CA THR A 44 11.35 2.47 5.03
C THR A 44 11.62 0.96 5.10
N HIS A 45 10.59 0.11 5.24
CA HIS A 45 10.73 -1.35 5.35
C HIS A 45 9.64 -2.09 4.57
N PRO A 46 9.65 -2.07 3.22
CA PRO A 46 8.58 -2.64 2.40
C PRO A 46 8.36 -4.13 2.67
N GLU A 47 9.42 -4.93 2.68
CA GLU A 47 9.33 -6.38 2.91
C GLU A 47 8.74 -6.72 4.29
N ARG A 48 9.20 -6.05 5.35
CA ARG A 48 8.74 -6.29 6.73
C ARG A 48 7.32 -5.77 6.97
N TYR A 49 6.95 -4.67 6.31
CA TYR A 49 5.60 -4.11 6.36
C TYR A 49 4.60 -5.05 5.66
N ASP A 50 4.90 -5.44 4.42
CA ASP A 50 4.03 -6.27 3.60
C ASP A 50 3.95 -7.71 4.14
N ALA A 51 5.06 -8.30 4.60
CA ALA A 51 5.04 -9.62 5.25
C ALA A 51 4.18 -9.63 6.52
N ALA A 52 4.25 -8.58 7.35
CA ALA A 52 3.43 -8.47 8.56
C ALA A 52 1.93 -8.33 8.24
N LEU A 53 1.57 -7.68 7.12
CA LEU A 53 0.19 -7.64 6.64
C LEU A 53 -0.27 -9.00 6.12
N ILE A 54 0.50 -9.64 5.23
CA ILE A 54 0.18 -10.95 4.65
C ILE A 54 -0.06 -11.96 5.77
N ASP A 55 0.89 -12.13 6.69
CA ASP A 55 0.79 -13.08 7.79
C ASP A 55 -0.37 -12.76 8.77
N PHE A 56 -0.73 -11.48 8.96
CA PHE A 56 -1.91 -11.13 9.76
C PHE A 56 -3.23 -11.48 9.05
N PHE A 57 -3.33 -11.28 7.73
CA PHE A 57 -4.54 -11.58 6.97
C PHE A 57 -4.69 -13.08 6.62
N SER A 58 -3.61 -13.81 6.37
CA SER A 58 -3.63 -15.27 6.13
C SER A 58 -4.16 -16.07 7.33
N GLN A 59 -4.18 -15.49 8.52
CA GLN A 59 -4.74 -16.10 9.74
C GLN A 59 -6.22 -15.76 9.97
N MET A 60 -6.83 -14.90 9.15
CA MET A 60 -8.25 -14.58 9.26
C MET A 60 -9.11 -15.68 8.63
N PRO A 61 -10.22 -16.10 9.26
CA PRO A 61 -11.14 -17.03 8.63
C PRO A 61 -11.74 -16.39 7.37
N MET A 62 -11.62 -17.10 6.25
CA MET A 62 -12.32 -16.77 5.01
C MET A 62 -13.83 -16.61 5.28
N GLN A 63 -14.35 -15.40 5.13
CA GLN A 63 -15.79 -15.18 5.10
C GLN A 63 -16.34 -15.78 3.80
N ASN A 64 -17.39 -16.60 3.92
CA ASN A 64 -18.21 -17.25 2.89
C ASN A 64 -17.57 -17.53 1.50
N PRO A 65 -17.48 -18.81 1.06
CA PRO A 65 -16.99 -19.17 -0.28
C PRO A 65 -17.66 -18.44 -1.46
N GLN A 66 -18.89 -17.95 -1.29
CA GLN A 66 -19.61 -17.15 -2.29
C GLN A 66 -18.97 -15.77 -2.55
N GLU A 67 -18.36 -15.14 -1.55
CA GLU A 67 -17.67 -13.85 -1.72
C GLU A 67 -16.31 -14.04 -2.42
N GLN A 68 -15.68 -15.20 -2.22
CA GLN A 68 -14.40 -15.57 -2.82
C GLN A 68 -14.49 -15.74 -4.35
N ALA A 69 -15.62 -16.28 -4.86
CA ALA A 69 -15.90 -16.33 -6.30
C ALA A 69 -15.97 -14.91 -6.90
N ALA A 70 -16.75 -14.02 -6.26
CA ALA A 70 -16.95 -12.64 -6.71
C ALA A 70 -15.69 -11.75 -6.58
N TYR A 71 -14.69 -12.13 -5.76
CA TYR A 71 -13.38 -11.47 -5.73
C TYR A 71 -12.48 -11.96 -6.89
N THR A 72 -12.43 -13.27 -7.11
CA THR A 72 -11.60 -13.89 -8.16
C THR A 72 -12.03 -13.42 -9.56
N GLU A 73 -13.34 -13.40 -9.82
CA GLU A 73 -13.93 -12.96 -11.10
C GLU A 73 -13.65 -11.48 -11.43
N ARG A 74 -13.63 -10.61 -10.40
CA ARG A 74 -13.28 -9.18 -10.54
C ARG A 74 -11.78 -8.92 -10.74
N HIS A 75 -10.92 -9.84 -10.35
CA HIS A 75 -9.47 -9.74 -10.60
C HIS A 75 -9.04 -10.34 -11.94
N MET A 76 -9.77 -11.30 -12.51
CA MET A 76 -9.48 -11.83 -13.86
C MET A 76 -9.96 -10.89 -14.98
N THR A 77 -11.00 -10.10 -14.74
CA THR A 77 -11.57 -9.14 -15.72
C THR A 77 -10.79 -7.82 -15.83
N ASN A 78 -9.88 -7.53 -14.90
CA ASN A 78 -9.07 -6.28 -14.86
C ASN A 78 -7.57 -6.52 -15.13
N GLN A 79 -7.21 -7.50 -15.96
CA GLN A 79 -5.88 -7.44 -16.59
C GLN A 79 -5.88 -6.34 -17.66
N PRO A 80 -5.00 -5.32 -17.59
CA PRO A 80 -4.80 -4.42 -18.71
C PRO A 80 -4.13 -5.22 -19.82
N GLY A 81 -4.92 -5.59 -20.83
CA GLY A 81 -4.40 -6.22 -22.04
C GLY A 81 -3.29 -5.36 -22.63
N SER A 82 -2.17 -5.99 -22.96
CA SER A 82 -1.03 -5.34 -23.61
C SER A 82 -1.42 -4.84 -25.00
N GLU A 83 -1.91 -3.60 -25.09
CA GLU A 83 -2.18 -2.93 -26.38
C GLU A 83 -0.87 -2.71 -27.14
N SER A 84 -0.52 -3.70 -27.96
CA SER A 84 0.51 -3.57 -29.00
C SER A 84 0.00 -2.65 -30.12
N ARG A 85 -0.02 -1.34 -29.86
CA ARG A 85 -0.48 -0.33 -30.81
C ARG A 85 0.54 -0.11 -31.93
N SER A 86 0.50 -0.98 -32.93
CA SER A 86 1.25 -0.85 -34.17
C SER A 86 0.72 0.33 -35.00
N GLY A 87 1.31 1.52 -34.80
CA GLY A 87 0.91 2.77 -35.46
C GLY A 87 1.84 3.15 -36.62
N LYS A 88 1.51 2.73 -37.86
CA LYS A 88 2.17 3.26 -39.05
C LYS A 88 1.66 4.66 -39.42
N GLY A 89 2.54 5.64 -39.22
CA GLY A 89 2.66 6.97 -39.84
C GLY A 89 1.48 7.68 -40.52
N HIS A 90 1.27 8.94 -40.12
CA HIS A 90 1.18 10.09 -41.02
C HIS A 90 1.63 11.39 -40.31
N GLN A 91 2.47 12.20 -40.96
CA GLN A 91 2.65 13.63 -40.65
C GLN A 91 1.63 14.46 -41.46
N PRO A 92 1.26 15.68 -41.01
CA PRO A 92 2.04 16.90 -41.29
C PRO A 92 2.38 17.67 -39.98
N GLY A 93 3.45 18.48 -39.87
CA GLY A 93 3.53 19.89 -40.32
C GLY A 93 2.29 20.72 -39.93
N ILE A 94 2.28 21.87 -39.24
CA ILE A 94 3.24 22.88 -38.72
C ILE A 94 2.44 23.74 -37.66
N THR A 95 2.95 24.64 -36.80
CA THR A 95 4.24 25.37 -36.66
C THR A 95 4.47 25.86 -35.21
N SER A 96 5.71 26.26 -34.89
CA SER A 96 6.18 27.29 -33.91
C SER A 96 5.17 27.96 -32.94
N THR A 97 5.47 27.93 -31.62
CA THR A 97 6.11 29.09 -30.92
C THR A 97 6.36 28.81 -29.43
N MET A 98 7.59 29.09 -28.95
CA MET A 98 7.85 29.23 -27.51
C MET A 98 7.28 30.55 -26.99
N ARG A 99 6.71 30.55 -25.79
CA ARG A 99 6.65 31.76 -24.95
C ARG A 99 7.03 31.46 -23.51
N LYS A 100 8.32 31.70 -23.20
CA LYS A 100 8.72 32.09 -21.84
C LYS A 100 7.90 33.32 -21.43
N ARG A 101 7.51 33.40 -20.16
CA ARG A 101 7.34 34.68 -19.47
C ARG A 101 8.13 34.61 -18.17
N SER A 102 9.09 35.52 -18.06
CA SER A 102 9.75 35.87 -16.81
C SER A 102 9.48 37.35 -16.58
N ALA A 103 9.07 37.67 -15.35
CA ALA A 103 9.29 38.94 -14.66
C ALA A 103 9.11 38.61 -13.17
#